data_AF-A0A3M1MKP6-F1
#
_entry.id   AF-A0A3M1MKP6-F1
#
_cell.length_a   1.000
_cell.length_b   1.000
_cell.length_c   1.000
_cell.angle_alpha   90.00
_cell.angle_beta   90.00
_cell.angle_gamma   90.00
#
_symmetry.space_group_name_H-M   'P 1'
#
loop_
_entity.id
_entity.type
_entity.pdbx_description
1 polymer ?
#
loop_
_entity_poly.entity_id
_entity_poly.type
_entity_poly.pdbx_seq_one_letter_code
_entity_poly.pdbx_strand_id
1 'polypeptide(L)'
;MSFFAFVIFVVLILCVAWFYQWLKKVEGEIRAELAEEAETSEGTAQVTASATGPKEEPAAQPAAADEAEDTAAKPSAEDIVLDAIRAHPGIRQAEIYAHVQNLGKRRVQEIIRTLEKEGRIRRTRDRGSYMLETV
;
A
#
# COMPACT_ATOMS: atom_id res chain seq x y z
N MET A 1 -45.13 12.42 -1.55
CA MET A 1 -43.93 12.16 -0.73
C MET A 1 -43.34 10.76 -0.99
N SER A 2 -44.15 9.70 -1.07
CA SER A 2 -43.71 8.30 -1.24
C SER A 2 -43.03 7.98 -2.58
N PHE A 3 -43.48 8.56 -3.70
CA PHE A 3 -42.90 8.30 -5.04
C PHE A 3 -41.45 8.79 -5.16
N PHE A 4 -41.15 9.96 -4.60
CA PHE A 4 -39.79 10.53 -4.66
C PHE A 4 -38.79 9.70 -3.86
N ALA A 5 -39.19 9.21 -2.68
CA ALA A 5 -38.38 8.31 -1.88
C ALA A 5 -38.13 6.97 -2.58
N PHE A 6 -39.12 6.45 -3.32
CA PHE A 6 -38.97 5.23 -4.13
C PHE A 6 -37.95 5.43 -5.26
N VAL A 7 -38.01 6.55 -5.98
CA VAL A 7 -37.03 6.86 -7.04
C VAL A 7 -35.61 6.96 -6.49
N ILE A 8 -35.42 7.63 -5.36
CA ILE A 8 -34.10 7.72 -4.69
C ILE A 8 -33.60 6.32 -4.31
N PHE A 9 -34.48 5.48 -3.76
CA PHE A 9 -34.13 4.12 -3.37
C PHE A 9 -33.66 3.28 -4.58
N VAL A 10 -34.37 3.37 -5.72
CA VAL A 10 -33.97 2.69 -6.95
C VAL A 10 -32.62 3.19 -7.45
N VAL A 11 -32.38 4.51 -7.44
CA VAL A 11 -31.08 5.09 -7.82
C VAL A 11 -29.95 4.58 -6.91
N LEU A 12 -30.19 4.49 -5.61
CA LEU A 12 -29.20 3.95 -4.66
C LEU A 12 -28.87 2.48 -4.97
N ILE A 13 -29.86 1.65 -5.27
CA ILE A 13 -29.63 0.25 -5.66
C ILE A 13 -28.77 0.18 -6.93
N LEU A 14 -29.07 1.00 -7.94
CA LEU A 14 -28.32 1.03 -9.18
C LEU A 14 -26.87 1.50 -8.96
N CYS A 15 -26.66 2.52 -8.11
CA CYS A 15 -25.32 2.96 -7.73
C CYS A 15 -24.52 1.86 -7.01
N VAL A 16 -25.14 1.15 -6.06
CA VAL A 16 -24.47 0.05 -5.34
C VAL A 16 -24.14 -1.10 -6.30
N ALA A 17 -25.07 -1.48 -7.20
CA ALA A 17 -24.83 -2.51 -8.19
C ALA A 17 -23.70 -2.16 -9.15
N TRP A 18 -23.67 -0.91 -9.62
CA TRP A 18 -22.61 -0.40 -10.48
C TRP A 18 -21.25 -0.41 -9.77
N PHE A 19 -21.20 0.08 -8.52
CA PHE A 19 -19.99 0.08 -7.72
C PHE A 19 -19.48 -1.34 -7.44
N TYR A 20 -20.37 -2.30 -7.22
CA TYR A 20 -20.02 -3.71 -7.04
C TYR A 20 -19.39 -4.32 -8.30
N GLN A 21 -19.93 -4.00 -9.48
CA GLN A 21 -19.34 -4.45 -10.75
C GLN A 21 -17.95 -3.85 -10.97
N TRP A 22 -17.77 -2.57 -10.64
CA TRP A 22 -16.47 -1.91 -10.71
C TRP A 22 -15.43 -2.58 -9.79
N LEU A 23 -15.79 -2.88 -8.54
CA LEU A 23 -14.95 -3.62 -7.59
C LEU A 23 -14.52 -5.00 -8.14
N LYS A 24 -15.46 -5.76 -8.71
CA LYS A 24 -15.12 -7.06 -9.32
C LYS A 24 -14.15 -6.95 -10.49
N LYS A 25 -14.26 -5.88 -11.28
CA LYS A 25 -13.33 -5.64 -12.38
C LYS A 25 -11.91 -5.40 -11.85
N VAL A 26 -11.79 -4.57 -10.81
CA VAL A 26 -10.52 -4.28 -10.13
C VAL A 26 -9.92 -5.56 -9.49
N GLU A 27 -10.74 -6.41 -8.86
CA GLU A 27 -10.26 -7.70 -8.33
C GLU A 27 -9.71 -8.63 -9.42
N GLY A 28 -10.32 -8.61 -10.61
CA GLY A 28 -9.88 -9.37 -11.78
C GLY A 28 -8.53 -8.88 -12.31
N GLU A 29 -8.37 -7.56 -12.43
CA GLU A 29 -7.12 -6.93 -12.86
C GLU A 29 -5.97 -7.26 -11.88
N ILE A 30 -6.21 -7.16 -10.56
CA ILE A 30 -5.19 -7.50 -9.55
C ILE A 30 -4.79 -8.99 -9.61
N ARG A 31 -5.73 -9.91 -9.82
CA ARG A 31 -5.40 -11.35 -9.94
C ARG A 31 -4.63 -11.65 -11.22
N ALA A 32 -4.91 -10.94 -12.31
CA ALA A 32 -4.17 -11.08 -13.54
C ALA A 32 -2.72 -10.58 -13.37
N GLU A 33 -2.55 -9.41 -12.73
CA GLU A 33 -1.23 -8.86 -12.42
C GLU A 33 -0.42 -9.80 -11.50
N LEU A 34 -1.04 -10.35 -10.46
CA LEU A 34 -0.39 -11.34 -9.58
C LEU A 34 0.01 -12.63 -10.30
N ALA A 35 -0.77 -13.07 -11.29
CA ALA A 35 -0.43 -14.24 -12.10
C ALA A 35 0.76 -13.95 -13.04
N GLU A 36 0.78 -12.78 -13.68
CA GLU A 36 1.91 -12.35 -14.52
C GLU A 36 3.20 -12.14 -13.71
N GLU A 37 3.11 -11.60 -12.49
CA GLU A 37 4.25 -11.47 -11.58
C GLU A 37 4.79 -12.83 -11.10
N ALA A 38 3.90 -13.81 -10.89
CA ALA A 38 4.30 -15.18 -10.53
C ALA A 38 5.06 -15.88 -11.68
N GLU A 39 4.57 -15.76 -12.92
CA GLU A 39 5.23 -16.32 -14.10
C GLU A 39 6.58 -15.63 -14.39
N THR A 40 6.67 -14.32 -14.14
CA THR A 40 7.93 -13.56 -14.29
C THR A 40 8.95 -13.91 -13.20
N SER A 41 8.48 -14.25 -11.99
CA SER A 41 9.34 -14.65 -10.87
C SER A 41 9.85 -16.11 -10.99
N GLU A 42 9.07 -17.01 -11.58
CA GLU A 42 9.51 -18.40 -11.84
C GLU A 42 10.60 -18.49 -12.91
N GLY A 43 10.69 -17.51 -13.83
CA GLY A 43 11.78 -17.43 -14.81
C GLY A 43 13.17 -17.09 -14.23
N THR A 44 13.24 -16.62 -12.98
CA THR A 44 14.51 -16.25 -12.32
C THR A 44 14.96 -17.28 -11.28
N ALA A 45 14.11 -18.24 -10.92
CA ALA A 45 14.39 -19.26 -9.91
C ALA A 45 15.01 -20.57 -10.46
N GLN A 46 15.43 -20.59 -11.74
CA GLN A 46 16.00 -21.78 -12.38
C GLN A 46 17.54 -21.72 -12.55
N VAL A 47 18.25 -21.06 -11.62
CA VAL A 47 19.72 -21.18 -11.50
C VAL A 47 20.13 -21.28 -10.04
N THR A 48 19.69 -22.32 -9.33
CA THR A 48 20.46 -22.92 -8.23
C THR A 48 19.89 -24.30 -7.91
N ALA A 49 20.13 -25.25 -8.81
CA ALA A 49 20.08 -26.67 -8.49
C ALA A 49 21.49 -27.11 -8.06
N SER A 50 21.62 -27.53 -6.80
CA SER A 50 22.59 -28.51 -6.25
C SER A 50 23.19 -28.07 -4.91
N ALA A 51 22.63 -28.58 -3.81
CA ALA A 51 23.39 -29.19 -2.72
C ALA A 51 22.42 -29.77 -1.65
N THR A 52 22.30 -31.11 -1.64
CA THR A 52 22.27 -32.00 -0.46
C THR A 52 21.58 -31.55 0.85
N GLY A 53 20.53 -32.29 1.28
CA GLY A 53 19.87 -32.18 2.61
C GLY A 53 20.69 -32.81 3.76
N PRO A 54 20.10 -33.27 4.90
CA PRO A 54 18.77 -33.06 5.48
C PRO A 54 18.77 -32.52 6.95
N LYS A 55 17.67 -31.84 7.33
CA LYS A 55 17.02 -31.75 8.66
C LYS A 55 17.84 -32.00 9.96
N GLU A 56 18.04 -30.95 10.75
CA GLU A 56 18.00 -30.99 12.23
C GLU A 56 17.81 -29.55 12.82
N GLU A 57 16.69 -29.33 13.51
CA GLU A 57 16.54 -28.34 14.61
C GLU A 57 17.36 -28.84 15.83
N PRO A 58 17.57 -28.12 16.96
CA PRO A 58 17.01 -26.83 17.41
C PRO A 58 18.02 -25.88 18.11
N ALA A 59 17.67 -24.61 18.37
CA ALA A 59 18.01 -23.91 19.63
C ALA A 59 17.54 -22.44 19.64
N ALA A 60 16.96 -22.06 20.77
CA ALA A 60 16.56 -20.71 21.12
C ALA A 60 17.74 -19.82 21.53
N GLN A 61 17.75 -18.53 21.12
CA GLN A 61 17.72 -17.37 22.03
C GLN A 61 17.72 -16.03 21.27
N PRO A 62 17.22 -14.94 21.88
CA PRO A 62 16.94 -13.67 21.23
C PRO A 62 18.20 -12.81 21.19
N ALA A 63 18.56 -12.32 20.02
CA ALA A 63 19.57 -11.28 19.87
C ALA A 63 18.91 -10.08 19.19
N ALA A 64 18.67 -9.05 19.97
CA ALA A 64 18.67 -7.69 19.47
C ALA A 64 20.05 -7.45 18.83
N ALA A 65 20.07 -7.17 17.54
CA ALA A 65 21.22 -6.61 16.86
C ALA A 65 20.70 -5.41 16.07
N ASP A 66 21.08 -4.23 16.55
CA ASP A 66 21.27 -3.05 15.72
C ASP A 66 22.03 -3.46 14.46
N GLU A 67 21.40 -3.34 13.30
CA GLU A 67 22.10 -3.19 12.03
C GLU A 67 21.64 -1.87 11.41
N ALA A 68 22.34 -0.82 11.84
CA ALA A 68 22.56 0.35 11.01
C ALA A 68 23.45 -0.07 9.83
N GLU A 69 22.83 -0.44 8.70
CA GLU A 69 23.53 -0.57 7.42
C GLU A 69 23.12 0.58 6.49
N ASP A 70 24.04 1.54 6.39
CA ASP A 70 24.13 2.58 5.39
C ASP A 70 24.25 1.94 3.99
N THR A 71 23.13 1.83 3.29
CA THR A 71 23.08 1.38 1.89
C THR A 71 22.53 2.51 1.01
N ALA A 72 23.41 3.32 0.45
CA ALA A 72 23.12 4.05 -0.78
C ALA A 72 22.85 3.02 -1.91
N ALA A 73 21.82 3.10 -2.76
CA ALA A 73 20.71 4.02 -2.88
C ALA A 73 19.65 3.36 -3.77
N LYS A 74 18.60 2.81 -3.16
CA LYS A 74 17.26 2.89 -3.74
C LYS A 74 16.42 3.59 -2.67
N PRO A 75 15.69 4.67 -3.00
CA PRO A 75 14.88 5.33 -2.00
C PRO A 75 13.94 4.29 -1.40
N SER A 76 13.98 4.13 -0.07
CA SER A 76 13.06 3.25 0.62
C SER A 76 11.64 3.67 0.25
N ALA A 77 10.69 2.75 0.26
CA ALA A 77 9.28 3.09 0.06
C ALA A 77 8.84 4.22 1.02
N GLU A 78 9.45 4.29 2.19
CA GLU A 78 9.26 5.36 3.18
C GLU A 78 9.80 6.71 2.69
N ASP A 79 11.01 6.73 2.12
CA ASP A 79 11.62 7.93 1.55
C ASP A 79 10.81 8.47 0.37
N ILE A 80 10.30 7.57 -0.50
CA ILE A 80 9.47 7.97 -1.65
C ILE A 80 8.17 8.66 -1.16
N VAL A 81 7.52 8.10 -0.12
CA VAL A 81 6.31 8.71 0.46
C VAL A 81 6.64 10.03 1.13
N LEU A 82 7.76 10.09 1.87
CA LEU A 82 8.19 11.29 2.58
C LEU A 82 8.55 12.42 1.61
N ASP A 83 9.26 12.11 0.52
CA ASP A 83 9.61 13.06 -0.54
C ASP A 83 8.36 13.56 -1.28
N ALA A 84 7.36 12.70 -1.51
CA ALA A 84 6.08 13.12 -2.06
C ALA A 84 5.34 14.13 -1.13
N ILE A 85 5.41 13.94 0.20
CA ILE A 85 4.83 14.89 1.17
C ILE A 85 5.62 16.19 1.20
N ARG A 86 6.95 16.13 1.12
CA ARG A 86 7.82 17.32 1.06
C ARG A 86 7.59 18.13 -0.21
N ALA A 87 7.40 17.47 -1.35
CA ALA A 87 7.09 18.13 -2.62
C ALA A 87 5.72 18.80 -2.62
N HIS A 88 4.78 18.29 -1.81
CA HIS A 88 3.40 18.78 -1.71
C HIS A 88 2.98 18.95 -0.25
N PRO A 89 3.48 19.99 0.45
CA PRO A 89 3.12 20.22 1.86
C PRO A 89 1.63 20.50 1.98
N GLY A 90 0.97 19.83 2.93
CA GLY A 90 -0.47 19.92 3.12
C GLY A 90 -1.29 19.10 2.13
N ILE A 91 -0.67 18.20 1.36
CA ILE A 91 -1.40 17.30 0.46
C ILE A 91 -2.41 16.46 1.23
N ARG A 92 -3.57 16.23 0.61
CA ARG A 92 -4.56 15.32 1.20
C ARG A 92 -4.06 13.89 1.11
N GLN A 93 -4.27 13.11 2.16
CA GLN A 93 -3.89 11.70 2.19
C GLN A 93 -4.49 10.89 1.02
N ALA A 94 -5.67 11.28 0.53
CA ALA A 94 -6.29 10.66 -0.64
C ALA A 94 -5.58 10.98 -1.96
N GLU A 95 -4.93 12.14 -2.05
CA GLU A 95 -4.24 12.61 -3.25
C GLU A 95 -2.83 12.04 -3.35
N ILE A 96 -2.23 11.68 -2.21
CA ILE A 96 -0.88 11.11 -2.16
C ILE A 96 -0.74 9.86 -3.03
N TYR A 97 -1.78 9.05 -3.14
CA TYR A 97 -1.74 7.81 -3.93
C TYR A 97 -1.46 8.06 -5.42
N ALA A 98 -1.80 9.25 -5.93
CA ALA A 98 -1.48 9.62 -7.32
C ALA A 98 0.01 9.94 -7.54
N HIS A 99 0.73 10.27 -6.47
CA HIS A 99 2.16 10.62 -6.49
C HIS A 99 3.08 9.43 -6.17
N VAL A 100 2.55 8.40 -5.52
CA VAL A 100 3.26 7.16 -5.17
C VAL A 100 2.59 5.95 -5.82
N GLN A 101 2.52 5.96 -7.16
CA GLN A 101 1.87 4.91 -7.96
C GLN A 101 2.57 3.56 -7.88
N ASN A 102 3.86 3.56 -7.54
CA ASN A 102 4.68 2.35 -7.39
C ASN A 102 4.41 1.62 -6.06
N LEU A 103 3.57 2.16 -5.18
CA LEU A 103 3.27 1.58 -3.87
C LEU A 103 1.76 1.32 -3.73
N GLY A 104 1.42 0.09 -3.36
CA GLY A 104 0.02 -0.27 -3.10
C GLY A 104 -0.58 0.58 -1.98
N LYS A 105 -1.87 0.94 -2.13
CA LYS A 105 -2.61 1.81 -1.19
C LYS A 105 -2.45 1.41 0.28
N ARG A 106 -2.50 0.10 0.58
CA ARG A 106 -2.33 -0.43 1.93
C ARG A 106 -0.93 -0.14 2.47
N ARG A 107 0.10 -0.36 1.66
CA ARG A 107 1.51 -0.11 2.02
C ARG A 107 1.75 1.37 2.30
N VAL A 108 1.21 2.26 1.46
CA VAL A 108 1.27 3.72 1.67
C VAL A 108 0.60 4.11 2.99
N GLN A 109 -0.55 3.52 3.33
CA GLN A 109 -1.22 3.80 4.62
C GLN A 109 -0.42 3.32 5.83
N GLU A 110 0.23 2.16 5.73
CA GLU A 110 1.11 1.64 6.78
C GLU A 110 2.31 2.59 6.97
N ILE A 111 2.96 3.00 5.88
CA ILE A 111 4.09 3.94 5.90
C ILE A 111 3.69 5.28 6.53
N ILE A 112 2.55 5.87 6.13
CA ILE A 112 2.08 7.13 6.72
C ILE A 112 1.88 7.01 8.23
N ARG A 113 1.34 5.88 8.71
CA ARG A 113 1.16 5.65 10.16
C ARG A 113 2.50 5.49 10.87
N THR A 114 3.47 4.84 10.23
CA THR A 114 4.83 4.69 10.77
C THR A 114 5.52 6.05 10.87
N LEU A 115 5.51 6.84 9.78
CA LEU A 115 6.11 8.18 9.75
C LEU A 115 5.46 9.15 10.75
N GLU A 116 4.16 9.02 11.00
CA GLU A 116 3.46 9.79 12.04
C GLU A 116 3.90 9.37 13.46
N LYS A 117 4.02 8.06 13.71
CA LYS A 117 4.52 7.53 15.00
C LYS A 117 5.96 7.96 15.28
N GLU A 118 6.78 8.04 14.25
CA GLU A 118 8.16 8.54 14.30
C GLU A 118 8.25 10.07 14.42
N GLY A 119 7.13 10.78 14.31
CA GLY A 119 7.09 12.24 14.39
C GLY A 119 7.66 12.96 13.18
N ARG A 120 7.90 12.26 12.06
CA ARG A 120 8.41 12.84 10.81
C ARG A 120 7.34 13.59 10.02
N ILE A 121 6.08 13.20 10.20
CA ILE A 121 4.93 13.85 9.58
C ILE A 121 3.82 14.08 10.61
N ARG A 122 3.01 15.10 10.37
CA ARG A 122 1.81 15.42 11.13
C ARG A 122 0.58 15.26 10.24
N ARG A 123 -0.46 14.63 10.79
CA ARG A 123 -1.78 14.54 10.17
C ARG A 123 -2.72 15.57 10.79
N THR A 124 -3.24 16.47 9.97
CA THR A 124 -4.22 17.47 10.40
C THR A 124 -5.56 17.17 9.75
N ARG A 125 -6.62 17.03 10.53
CA ARG A 125 -7.96 16.75 10.00
C ARG A 125 -8.54 18.04 9.41
N ASP A 126 -8.82 18.03 8.11
CA ASP A 126 -9.48 19.13 7.39
C ASP A 126 -10.70 18.62 6.63
N ARG A 127 -11.89 19.17 6.95
CA ARG A 127 -13.17 18.96 6.24
C ARG A 127 -13.47 17.51 5.82
N GLY A 128 -13.12 16.54 6.66
CA GLY A 128 -13.38 15.12 6.43
C GLY A 128 -12.25 14.32 5.78
N SER A 129 -11.12 14.95 5.47
CA SER A 129 -9.88 14.31 5.03
C SER A 129 -8.74 14.61 6.01
N TYR A 130 -7.60 13.94 5.82
CA TYR A 130 -6.36 14.22 6.55
C TYR A 130 -5.39 14.90 5.60
N MET A 131 -4.88 16.06 5.99
CA MET A 131 -3.73 16.68 5.34
C MET A 131 -2.44 16.16 5.97
N LEU A 132 -1.42 16.03 5.13
CA LEU A 132 -0.11 15.54 5.50
C LEU A 132 0.89 16.68 5.41
N GLU A 133 1.56 16.95 6.52
CA GLU A 133 2.60 17.97 6.62
C GLU A 133 3.84 17.33 7.22
N THR A 134 5.03 17.68 6.72
CA THR A 134 6.28 17.31 7.40
C THR A 134 6.48 18.15 8.64
N VAL A 135 7.04 17.57 9.70
CA VAL A 135 7.37 18.26 10.95
C VAL A 135 8.72 18.96 10.84
#